data_AF-E3MFU5-F1
#
_entry.id   AF-E3MFU5-F1
#
_cell.length_a   1.000
_cell.length_b   1.000
_cell.length_c   1.000
_cell.angle_alpha   90.00
_cell.angle_beta   90.00
_cell.angle_gamma   90.00
#
_symmetry.space_group_name_H-M   'P 1'
#
loop_
_entity.id
_entity.type
_entity.pdbx_description
1 polymer ?
#
loop_
_entity_poly.entity_id
_entity_poly.type
_entity_poly.pdbx_seq_one_letter_code
_entity_poly.pdbx_strand_id
1 'polypeptide(L)' 'MSTTPPESEIIQGDQVVQETQAVQFEATTRHIEANRVIRVAFSQLRMVLPWKNSDGVPTRRKILWRAIE' A
#
# COMPACT_ATOMS: atom_id res chain seq x y z
N MET A 1 -21.49 14.21 -43.29
CA MET A 1 -20.63 13.05 -42.95
C MET A 1 -20.73 12.84 -41.45
N SER A 2 -21.44 11.80 -40.99
CA SER A 2 -21.50 11.47 -39.55
C SER A 2 -20.28 10.64 -39.20
N THR A 3 -19.38 11.16 -38.37
CA THR A 3 -18.17 10.47 -37.92
C THR A 3 -18.43 9.78 -36.59
N THR A 4 -19.43 8.91 -36.55
CA THR A 4 -19.69 8.09 -35.37
C THR A 4 -18.66 6.96 -35.38
N PRO A 5 -17.86 6.78 -34.31
CA PRO A 5 -16.85 5.73 -34.25
C PRO A 5 -17.50 4.34 -34.41
N PRO A 6 -16.85 3.41 -35.11
CA PRO A 6 -17.31 2.02 -35.17
C PRO A 6 -17.32 1.41 -33.77
N GLU A 7 -18.31 0.55 -33.50
CA GLU A 7 -18.49 -0.08 -32.17
C GLU A 7 -17.24 -0.82 -31.67
N SER A 8 -16.41 -1.35 -32.58
CA SER A 8 -15.14 -1.98 -32.23
C SER A 8 -14.15 -1.05 -31.54
N GLU A 9 -14.10 0.23 -31.94
CA GLU A 9 -13.24 1.24 -31.30
C GLU A 9 -13.75 1.60 -29.90
N ILE A 10 -15.07 1.60 -29.72
CA ILE A 10 -15.72 1.88 -28.43
C ILE A 10 -15.43 0.74 -27.45
N ILE A 11 -15.65 -0.52 -27.87
CA ILE A 11 -15.42 -1.70 -27.04
C ILE A 11 -13.94 -1.83 -26.64
N GLN A 12 -13.03 -1.55 -27.57
CA GLN A 12 -11.59 -1.57 -27.29
C GLN A 12 -11.21 -0.48 -26.27
N GLY A 13 -11.78 0.72 -26.38
CA GLY A 13 -11.58 1.80 -25.41
C GLY A 13 -12.06 1.42 -24.01
N ASP A 14 -13.27 0.85 -23.91
CA ASP A 14 -13.84 0.41 -22.63
C ASP A 14 -13.01 -0.70 -21.97
N GLN A 15 -12.49 -1.63 -22.76
CA GLN A 15 -11.65 -2.72 -22.27
C GLN A 15 -10.32 -2.21 -21.68
N VAL A 16 -9.67 -1.25 -22.35
CA VAL A 16 -8.44 -0.61 -21.85
C VAL A 16 -8.69 0.17 -20.56
N VAL A 17 -9.83 0.85 -20.45
CA VAL A 17 -10.21 1.58 -19.23
C VAL A 17 -10.42 0.61 -18.05
N GLN A 18 -11.11 -0.51 -18.28
CA GLN A 18 -11.34 -1.53 -17.25
C GLN A 18 -10.04 -2.19 -16.77
N GLU A 19 -9.14 -2.55 -17.70
CA GLU A 19 -7.83 -3.11 -17.35
C GLU A 19 -6.99 -2.12 -16.53
N THR A 20 -6.97 -0.85 -16.94
CA THR A 20 -6.24 0.21 -16.23
C THR A 20 -6.78 0.40 -14.81
N GLN A 21 -8.10 0.40 -14.63
CA GLN A 21 -8.75 0.50 -13.32
C GLN A 21 -8.47 -0.73 -12.45
N ALA A 22 -8.49 -1.94 -13.03
CA ALA A 22 -8.18 -3.17 -12.31
C ALA A 22 -6.74 -3.15 -11.78
N VAL A 23 -5.76 -2.73 -12.59
CA VAL A 23 -4.36 -2.59 -12.18
C VAL A 23 -4.20 -1.55 -11.07
N GLN A 24 -4.86 -0.40 -11.17
CA GLN A 24 -4.82 0.63 -10.12
C GLN A 24 -5.44 0.15 -8.81
N PHE A 25 -6.57 -0.58 -8.89
CA PHE A 25 -7.23 -1.15 -7.73
C PHE A 25 -6.38 -2.21 -7.04
N GLU A 26 -5.74 -3.08 -7.82
CA GLU A 26 -4.83 -4.10 -7.29
C GLU A 26 -3.61 -3.45 -6.60
N ALA A 27 -2.98 -2.46 -7.24
CA ALA A 27 -1.88 -1.72 -6.64
C ALA A 27 -2.29 -1.03 -5.33
N THR A 28 -3.48 -0.46 -5.27
CA THR A 28 -4.02 0.19 -4.08
C THR A 28 -4.27 -0.83 -2.96
N THR A 29 -4.88 -1.97 -3.30
CA THR A 29 -5.14 -3.07 -2.35
C THR A 29 -3.85 -3.59 -1.74
N ARG A 30 -2.84 -3.87 -2.58
CA ARG A 30 -1.50 -4.29 -2.12
C ARG A 30 -0.86 -3.25 -1.20
N HIS A 31 -0.99 -1.97 -1.52
CA HIS A 31 -0.46 -0.89 -0.68
C HIS A 31 -1.14 -0.82 0.70
N ILE A 32 -2.46 -0.98 0.75
CA ILE A 32 -3.22 -1.01 2.02
C ILE A 32 -2.79 -2.20 2.88
N GLU A 33 -2.68 -3.38 2.27
CA GLU A 33 -2.25 -4.59 2.96
C GLU A 33 -0.83 -4.46 3.50
N ALA A 34 0.11 -4.00 2.67
CA ALA A 34 1.49 -3.75 3.09
C ALA A 34 1.56 -2.77 4.27
N ASN A 35 0.79 -1.67 4.23
CA ASN A 35 0.71 -0.73 5.35
C ASN A 35 0.15 -1.39 6.63
N ARG A 36 -0.84 -2.27 6.51
CA ARG A 36 -1.38 -3.02 7.64
C ARG A 36 -0.30 -3.92 8.26
N VAL A 37 0.40 -4.69 7.42
CA VAL A 37 1.49 -5.58 7.86
C VAL A 37 2.59 -4.79 8.57
N ILE A 38 3.04 -3.68 7.97
CA ILE A 38 4.07 -2.80 8.57
C ILE A 38 3.62 -2.28 9.94
N ARG A 39 2.37 -1.81 10.07
CA ARG A 39 1.84 -1.32 11.36
C ARG A 39 1.83 -2.41 12.43
N VAL A 40 1.40 -3.63 12.08
CA VAL A 40 1.40 -4.77 13.00
C VAL A 40 2.82 -5.12 13.43
N ALA A 41 3.76 -5.21 12.48
CA ALA A 41 5.16 -5.50 12.76
C ALA A 41 5.78 -4.46 13.72
N PHE A 42 5.53 -3.17 13.50
CA PHE A 42 5.98 -2.11 14.42
C PHE A 42 5.38 -2.24 15.83
N SER A 43 4.10 -2.63 15.92
CA SER A 43 3.45 -2.86 17.22
C SER A 43 4.08 -4.04 17.96
N GLN A 44 4.36 -5.13 17.25
CA GLN A 44 5.01 -6.31 17.81
C GLN A 44 6.44 -5.99 18.26
N LEU A 45 7.24 -5.34 17.40
CA LEU A 45 8.60 -4.91 17.75
C LEU A 45 8.61 -4.00 18.98
N ARG A 46 7.66 -3.06 19.08
CA ARG A 46 7.52 -2.22 20.26
C ARG A 46 7.24 -3.03 21.53
N MET A 47 6.55 -4.15 21.47
CA MET A 47 6.28 -4.97 22.65
C MET A 47 7.47 -5.83 23.08
N VAL A 48 8.24 -6.36 22.12
CA VAL A 48 9.29 -7.34 22.41
C VAL A 48 10.66 -6.72 22.68
N LEU A 49 10.93 -5.53 22.14
CA LEU A 49 12.20 -4.86 22.35
C LEU A 49 12.33 -4.33 23.78
N PRO A 50 13.53 -4.35 24.39
CA PRO A 50 13.73 -3.81 25.72
C PRO A 50 13.64 -2.28 25.71
N TRP A 51 12.77 -1.72 26.55
CA TRP A 51 12.61 -0.27 26.73
C TRP A 51 12.91 0.13 28.17
N LYS A 52 13.60 1.27 28.34
CA LYS A 52 13.82 1.90 29.64
C LYS A 52 12.87 3.10 29.78
N ASN A 53 12.50 3.47 31.00
CA ASN A 53 11.64 4.65 31.23
C ASN A 53 12.26 5.95 30.66
N SER A 54 13.59 6.05 30.66
CA SER A 54 14.34 7.17 30.06
C SER A 54 14.26 7.22 28.53
N ASP A 55 13.78 6.16 27.87
CA ASP A 55 13.72 6.10 26.41
C ASP A 55 12.57 6.92 25.80
N GLY A 56 11.60 7.34 26.62
CA GLY A 56 10.40 8.03 26.16
C GLY A 56 9.53 7.16 25.25
N VAL A 57 8.68 7.81 24.44
CA VAL A 57 7.76 7.11 23.54
C VAL A 57 8.51 6.51 22.34
N PRO A 58 8.39 5.19 22.06
CA PRO A 58 9.08 4.55 20.93
C PRO A 58 8.56 5.03 19.58
N THR A 59 9.33 5.83 18.87
CA THR A 59 9.05 6.20 17.47
C THR A 59 9.43 5.05 16.53
N ARG A 60 8.87 5.01 15.31
CA ARG A 60 9.20 3.98 14.30
C ARG A 60 10.70 3.91 14.02
N ARG A 61 11.37 5.06 13.89
CA ARG A 61 12.82 5.13 13.68
C ARG A 61 13.60 4.47 14.83
N LYS A 62 13.20 4.75 16.08
CA LYS A 62 13.84 4.19 17.27
C LYS A 62 13.60 2.67 17.38
N ILE A 63 12.39 2.22 17.04
CA ILE A 63 12.05 0.79 16.99
C ILE A 63 12.95 0.07 15.98
N LEU A 64 13.09 0.60 14.75
CA LEU A 64 13.98 -0.01 13.75
C LEU A 64 15.44 -0.05 14.22
N TRP A 65 15.95 1.08 14.71
CA TRP A 65 17.33 1.18 15.20
C TRP A 65 17.66 0.11 16.25
N ARG A 66 16.73 -0.13 17.18
CA ARG A 66 16.96 -1.09 18.26
C ARG A 66 16.71 -2.55 17.87
N ALA A 67 16.01 -2.79 16.76
CA ALA A 67 15.77 -4.14 16.24
C ALA A 67 16.97 -4.69 15.44
N ILE A 68 17.86 -3.81 14.99
CA ILE A 68 19.08 -4.16 14.25
C ILE A 68 20.34 -4.22 15.14
N GLU A 69 20.26 -3.67 16.35
CA GLU A 69 21.26 -3.82 17.42
C GLU A 69 21.14 -5.19 18.10
#